data_AF-A0A8S0QUN9-F1
#
_entry.id   AF-A0A8S0QUN9-F1
#
_cell.length_a   1.000
_cell.length_b   1.000
_cell.length_c   1.000
_cell.angle_alpha   90.00
_cell.angle_beta   90.00
_cell.angle_gamma   90.00
#
_symmetry.space_group_name_H-M   'P 1'
#
loop_
_entity.id
_entity.type
_entity.pdbx_description
1 polymer ?
#
loop_
_entity_poly.entity_id
_entity_poly.type
_entity_poly.pdbx_seq_one_letter_code
_entity_poly.pdbx_strand_id
1 'polypeptide(L)'
;MAETSDDAKDIEKLYEYGERLNEAKDKSQNSEDYGNIIKTAKSSSVKARQLAAQLIPRFFKYFPGLSVNAVDAHLDLCEAEELGIRVQAIRGLPLFCKDTPEHLSKIVDILAQLLTAEENVERDAVHKALLSLLRQDVKGIFSLNCERLSIHTYCILF
;
A
#
# COMPACT_ATOMS: atom_id res chain seq x y z
N MET A 1 30.08 7.83 2.15
CA MET A 1 30.33 6.95 0.97
C MET A 1 29.87 5.50 1.18
N ALA A 2 29.80 4.98 2.42
CA ALA A 2 29.27 3.63 2.68
C ALA A 2 27.73 3.53 2.55
N GLU A 3 26.98 4.52 3.06
CA GLU A 3 25.50 4.53 3.06
C GLU A 3 24.91 4.44 1.64
N THR A 4 25.41 5.25 0.70
CA THR A 4 24.98 5.23 -0.70
C THR A 4 25.23 3.90 -1.43
N SER A 5 26.21 3.11 -0.98
CA SER A 5 26.53 1.82 -1.60
C SER A 5 25.61 0.69 -1.14
N ASP A 6 25.06 0.79 0.07
CA ASP A 6 24.17 -0.24 0.61
C ASP A 6 22.74 -0.02 0.12
N ASP A 7 22.30 1.25 0.06
CA ASP A 7 21.02 1.65 -0.51
C ASP A 7 20.85 1.14 -1.95
N ALA A 8 21.91 1.20 -2.76
CA ALA A 8 21.87 0.74 -4.14
C ALA A 8 21.64 -0.78 -4.25
N LYS A 9 22.25 -1.57 -3.34
CA LYS A 9 22.10 -3.03 -3.30
C LYS A 9 20.70 -3.44 -2.85
N ASP A 10 20.13 -2.72 -1.89
CA ASP A 10 18.76 -2.98 -1.43
C ASP A 10 17.73 -2.72 -2.53
N ILE A 11 17.93 -1.66 -3.31
CA ILE A 11 17.07 -1.34 -4.46
C ILE A 11 17.22 -2.39 -5.56
N GLU A 12 18.45 -2.79 -5.91
CA GLU A 12 18.71 -3.83 -6.91
C GLU A 12 18.02 -5.15 -6.54
N LYS A 13 18.20 -5.61 -5.29
CA LYS A 13 17.52 -6.82 -4.78
C LYS A 13 16.00 -6.71 -4.83
N LEU A 14 15.42 -5.55 -4.52
CA LEU A 14 13.98 -5.34 -4.62
C LEU A 14 13.48 -5.49 -6.06
N TYR A 15 14.24 -5.01 -7.05
CA TYR A 15 13.90 -5.24 -8.46
C TYR A 15 13.97 -6.73 -8.79
N GLU A 16 15.01 -7.43 -8.38
CA GLU A 16 15.14 -8.89 -8.59
C GLU A 16 13.99 -9.67 -7.95
N TYR A 17 13.60 -9.34 -6.71
CA TYR A 17 12.44 -9.95 -6.04
C TYR A 17 11.15 -9.68 -6.82
N GLY A 18 10.95 -8.43 -7.26
CA GLY A 18 9.78 -8.03 -8.03
C GLY A 18 9.69 -8.73 -9.39
N GLU A 19 10.81 -8.89 -10.10
CA GLU A 19 10.88 -9.61 -11.37
C GLU A 19 10.58 -11.10 -11.19
N ARG A 20 11.25 -11.77 -10.23
CA ARG A 20 11.00 -13.18 -9.93
C ARG A 20 9.55 -13.45 -9.55
N LEU A 21 8.93 -12.56 -8.78
CA LEU A 21 7.50 -12.65 -8.45
C LEU A 21 6.61 -12.41 -9.67
N ASN A 22 6.96 -11.49 -10.59
CA ASN A 22 6.17 -11.28 -11.79
C ASN A 22 6.21 -12.49 -12.74
N GLU A 23 7.41 -13.04 -12.97
CA GLU A 23 7.67 -14.14 -13.90
C GLU A 23 7.21 -15.51 -13.38
N ALA A 24 7.09 -15.67 -12.06
CA ALA A 24 6.64 -16.91 -11.46
C ALA A 24 5.22 -17.29 -11.94
N LYS A 25 5.10 -18.53 -12.46
CA LYS A 25 3.81 -19.15 -12.83
C LYS A 25 2.89 -19.28 -11.62
N ASP A 26 3.45 -19.80 -10.53
CA ASP A 26 2.82 -19.81 -9.21
C ASP A 26 3.62 -18.90 -8.28
N LYS A 27 3.05 -17.74 -7.97
CA LYS A 27 3.68 -16.71 -7.14
C LYS A 27 3.78 -17.15 -5.69
N SER A 28 2.87 -18.01 -5.22
CA SER A 28 2.80 -18.43 -3.82
C SER A 28 4.05 -19.19 -3.34
N GLN A 29 4.80 -19.80 -4.28
CA GLN A 29 6.04 -20.52 -3.99
C GLN A 29 7.19 -19.59 -3.60
N ASN A 30 7.14 -18.31 -3.98
CA ASN A 30 8.20 -17.33 -3.75
C ASN A 30 7.94 -16.50 -2.48
N SER A 31 7.53 -17.17 -1.40
CA SER A 31 7.19 -16.52 -0.13
C SER A 31 8.38 -15.80 0.51
N GLU A 32 9.59 -16.31 0.31
CA GLU A 32 10.82 -15.67 0.80
C GLU A 32 11.07 -14.32 0.14
N ASP A 33 10.92 -14.24 -1.19
CA ASP A 33 11.11 -12.99 -1.94
C ASP A 33 10.08 -11.94 -1.49
N TYR A 34 8.82 -12.33 -1.29
CA TYR A 34 7.80 -11.43 -0.75
C TYR A 34 8.10 -11.01 0.70
N GLY A 35 8.56 -11.94 1.54
CA GLY A 35 9.00 -11.64 2.90
C GLY A 35 10.16 -10.64 2.95
N ASN A 36 11.10 -10.73 2.00
CA ASN A 36 12.21 -9.79 1.90
C ASN A 36 11.75 -8.40 1.42
N ILE A 37 10.79 -8.33 0.49
CA ILE A 37 10.15 -7.05 0.11
C ILE A 37 9.50 -6.37 1.32
N ILE A 38 8.77 -7.12 2.16
CA ILE A 38 8.14 -6.58 3.38
C ILE A 38 9.20 -6.02 4.34
N LYS A 39 10.31 -6.74 4.55
CA LYS A 39 11.40 -6.27 5.44
C LYS A 39 11.99 -4.94 4.99
N THR A 40 12.08 -4.70 3.67
CA THR A 40 12.63 -3.45 3.13
C THR A 40 11.78 -2.22 3.44
N ALA A 41 10.53 -2.38 3.90
CA ALA A 41 9.73 -1.26 4.42
C ALA A 41 10.43 -0.52 5.59
N LYS A 42 11.34 -1.20 6.30
CA LYS A 42 12.08 -0.70 7.46
C LYS A 42 13.54 -0.34 7.14
N SER A 43 13.94 -0.31 5.86
CA SER A 43 15.30 0.08 5.49
C SER A 43 15.55 1.57 5.76
N SER A 44 16.82 1.99 5.82
CA SER A 44 17.17 3.42 5.89
C SER A 44 17.03 4.14 4.54
N SER A 45 16.95 3.40 3.44
CA SER A 45 16.89 3.95 2.08
C SER A 45 15.47 4.41 1.74
N VAL A 46 15.30 5.72 1.57
CA VAL A 46 14.03 6.32 1.12
C VAL A 46 13.52 5.68 -0.16
N LYS A 47 14.42 5.49 -1.14
CA LYS A 47 14.06 4.89 -2.44
C LYS A 47 13.66 3.42 -2.30
N ALA A 48 14.35 2.65 -1.47
CA ALA A 48 13.99 1.26 -1.25
C ALA A 48 12.63 1.14 -0.55
N ARG A 49 12.34 2.00 0.43
CA ARG A 49 11.00 2.08 1.07
C ARG A 49 9.91 2.48 0.09
N GLN A 50 10.16 3.44 -0.81
CA GLN A 50 9.22 3.80 -1.89
C GLN A 50 8.94 2.63 -2.85
N LEU A 51 9.97 1.83 -3.16
CA LEU A 51 9.80 0.65 -4.00
C LEU A 51 9.06 -0.47 -3.25
N ALA A 52 9.35 -0.68 -1.97
CA ALA A 52 8.61 -1.60 -1.12
C ALA A 52 7.11 -1.22 -1.05
N ALA A 53 6.79 0.07 -0.89
CA ALA A 53 5.42 0.59 -0.93
C ALA A 53 4.68 0.31 -2.25
N GLN A 54 5.40 0.06 -3.35
CA GLN A 54 4.80 -0.36 -4.63
C GLN A 54 4.59 -1.88 -4.69
N LEU A 55 5.55 -2.65 -4.19
CA LEU A 55 5.59 -4.09 -4.38
C LEU A 55 4.77 -4.86 -3.34
N ILE A 56 4.76 -4.42 -2.07
CA ILE A 56 3.98 -5.05 -0.99
C ILE A 56 2.50 -5.22 -1.39
N PRO A 57 1.76 -4.14 -1.74
CA PRO A 57 0.35 -4.24 -2.12
C PRO A 57 0.11 -5.03 -3.41
N ARG A 58 1.08 -5.00 -4.34
CA ARG A 58 0.96 -5.63 -5.67
C ARG A 58 0.90 -7.16 -5.59
N PHE A 59 1.66 -7.76 -4.69
CA PHE A 59 1.74 -9.22 -4.57
C PHE A 59 0.95 -9.80 -3.39
N PHE A 60 0.32 -8.94 -2.59
CA PHE A 60 -0.38 -9.28 -1.36
C PHE A 60 -1.27 -10.53 -1.45
N LYS A 61 -2.17 -10.58 -2.43
CA LYS A 61 -3.16 -11.65 -2.59
C LYS A 61 -2.58 -13.06 -2.75
N TYR A 62 -1.30 -13.17 -3.14
CA TYR A 62 -0.65 -14.47 -3.35
C TYR A 62 -0.08 -15.06 -2.05
N PHE A 63 -0.02 -14.27 -0.97
CA PHE A 63 0.66 -14.64 0.27
C PHE A 63 -0.21 -14.41 1.52
N PRO A 64 -1.36 -15.11 1.65
CA PRO A 64 -2.25 -14.94 2.81
C PRO A 64 -1.57 -15.20 4.15
N GLY A 65 -0.57 -16.08 4.20
CA GLY A 65 0.23 -16.36 5.40
C GLY A 65 1.14 -15.21 5.86
N LEU A 66 1.39 -14.22 5.01
CA LEU A 66 2.17 -13.02 5.32
C LEU A 66 1.28 -11.76 5.41
N SER A 67 -0.04 -11.92 5.38
CA SER A 67 -1.00 -10.81 5.28
C SER A 67 -0.87 -9.78 6.40
N VAL A 68 -0.80 -10.23 7.66
CA VAL A 68 -0.63 -9.36 8.84
C VAL A 68 0.65 -8.53 8.72
N ASN A 69 1.79 -9.20 8.47
CA ASN A 69 3.08 -8.53 8.33
C ASN A 69 3.10 -7.54 7.17
N ALA A 70 2.47 -7.89 6.04
CA ALA A 70 2.41 -7.04 4.86
C ALA A 70 1.55 -5.79 5.10
N VAL A 71 0.39 -5.94 5.73
CA VAL A 71 -0.47 -4.81 6.09
C VAL A 71 0.24 -3.92 7.09
N ASP A 72 0.74 -4.46 8.20
CA ASP A 72 1.38 -3.67 9.25
C ASP A 72 2.61 -2.91 8.71
N ALA A 73 3.49 -3.57 7.96
CA ALA A 73 4.62 -2.90 7.32
C ALA A 73 4.20 -1.80 6.33
N HIS A 74 3.06 -1.97 5.65
CA HIS A 74 2.55 -0.96 4.72
C HIS A 74 1.88 0.22 5.42
N LEU A 75 1.31 0.01 6.62
CA LEU A 75 0.83 1.10 7.47
C LEU A 75 1.98 1.91 8.05
N ASP A 76 3.07 1.25 8.47
CA ASP A 76 4.31 1.95 8.87
C ASP A 76 4.81 2.88 7.74
N LEU A 77 4.65 2.48 6.47
CA LEU A 77 5.01 3.32 5.31
C LEU A 77 4.03 4.49 5.09
N CYS A 78 2.76 4.35 5.48
CA CYS A 78 1.79 5.46 5.43
C CYS A 78 2.10 6.54 6.49
N GLU A 79 2.86 6.21 7.53
CA GLU A 79 3.27 7.12 8.61
C GLU A 79 4.73 7.58 8.50
N ALA A 80 5.40 7.28 7.38
CA ALA A 80 6.79 7.66 7.15
C ALA A 80 7.02 9.18 7.22
N GLU A 81 8.18 9.62 7.68
CA GLU A 81 8.54 11.05 7.72
C GLU A 81 8.59 11.66 6.31
N GLU A 82 9.02 10.86 5.35
CA GLU A 82 9.25 11.26 3.97
C GLU A 82 7.95 11.25 3.17
N LEU A 83 7.49 12.44 2.76
CA LEU A 83 6.27 12.64 1.98
C LEU A 83 6.16 11.70 0.77
N GLY A 84 7.28 11.49 0.07
CA GLY A 84 7.33 10.62 -1.11
C GLY A 84 7.03 9.15 -0.80
N ILE A 85 7.31 8.67 0.42
CA ILE A 85 6.97 7.31 0.85
C ILE A 85 5.48 7.24 1.19
N ARG A 86 4.97 8.19 1.99
CA ARG A 86 3.54 8.22 2.38
C ARG A 86 2.63 8.26 1.17
N VAL A 87 2.87 9.17 0.23
CA VAL A 87 2.08 9.28 -1.01
C VAL A 87 2.09 7.97 -1.80
N GLN A 88 3.23 7.28 -1.85
CA GLN A 88 3.35 6.01 -2.58
C GLN A 88 2.60 4.88 -1.87
N ALA A 89 2.67 4.82 -0.54
CA ALA A 89 1.95 3.85 0.26
C ALA A 89 0.43 4.04 0.16
N ILE A 90 -0.05 5.29 0.25
CA ILE A 90 -1.47 5.65 0.10
C ILE A 90 -2.03 5.17 -1.24
N ARG A 91 -1.30 5.39 -2.34
CA ARG A 91 -1.69 4.93 -3.68
C ARG A 91 -1.78 3.41 -3.78
N GLY A 92 -1.02 2.69 -2.96
CA GLY A 92 -1.02 1.23 -2.91
C GLY A 92 -2.19 0.63 -2.13
N LEU A 93 -2.80 1.37 -1.20
CA LEU A 93 -3.86 0.87 -0.31
C LEU A 93 -5.03 0.17 -1.04
N PRO A 94 -5.55 0.67 -2.17
CA PRO A 94 -6.65 -0.01 -2.88
C PRO A 94 -6.31 -1.42 -3.37
N LEU A 95 -5.04 -1.74 -3.60
CA LEU A 95 -4.64 -3.05 -4.11
C LEU A 95 -4.80 -4.17 -3.08
N PHE A 96 -4.80 -3.83 -1.78
CA PHE A 96 -5.12 -4.78 -0.70
C PHE A 96 -6.59 -5.23 -0.70
N CYS A 97 -7.44 -4.63 -1.54
CA CYS A 97 -8.87 -4.96 -1.58
C CYS A 97 -9.28 -5.67 -2.88
N LYS A 98 -8.46 -5.60 -3.95
CA LYS A 98 -8.85 -6.01 -5.30
C LYS A 98 -9.32 -7.47 -5.40
N ASP A 99 -8.72 -8.36 -4.63
CA ASP A 99 -9.03 -9.79 -4.60
C ASP A 99 -9.14 -10.32 -3.14
N THR A 100 -9.23 -9.41 -2.18
CA THR A 100 -9.19 -9.68 -0.73
C THR A 100 -10.16 -8.72 -0.01
N PRO A 101 -11.49 -8.91 -0.22
CA PRO A 101 -12.52 -8.00 0.28
C PRO A 101 -12.58 -7.93 1.82
N GLU A 102 -12.02 -8.91 2.53
CA GLU A 102 -11.90 -8.92 3.99
C GLU A 102 -11.11 -7.73 4.55
N HIS A 103 -10.23 -7.11 3.75
CA HIS A 103 -9.46 -5.94 4.16
C HIS A 103 -10.17 -4.61 3.87
N LEU A 104 -11.28 -4.62 3.12
CA LEU A 104 -11.93 -3.42 2.62
C LEU A 104 -12.28 -2.44 3.75
N SER A 105 -12.95 -2.90 4.82
CA SER A 105 -13.33 -2.04 5.95
C SER A 105 -12.13 -1.34 6.57
N LYS A 106 -11.08 -2.10 6.90
CA LYS A 106 -9.87 -1.57 7.53
C LYS A 106 -9.20 -0.53 6.63
N ILE A 107 -9.06 -0.82 5.34
CA ILE A 107 -8.41 0.08 4.38
C ILE A 107 -9.23 1.36 4.16
N VAL A 108 -10.55 1.27 4.09
CA VAL A 108 -11.43 2.44 3.98
C VAL A 108 -11.33 3.32 5.24
N ASP A 109 -11.32 2.73 6.43
CA ASP A 109 -11.15 3.47 7.69
C ASP A 109 -9.81 4.21 7.74
N ILE A 110 -8.72 3.57 7.29
CA ILE A 110 -7.38 4.21 7.20
C ILE A 110 -7.41 5.38 6.21
N LEU A 111 -7.96 5.17 5.01
CA LEU A 111 -8.06 6.25 4.02
C LEU A 111 -8.92 7.41 4.53
N ALA A 112 -10.00 7.15 5.27
CA ALA A 112 -10.82 8.18 5.86
C ALA A 112 -10.05 9.00 6.91
N GLN A 113 -9.19 8.36 7.72
CA GLN A 113 -8.31 9.06 8.65
C GLN A 113 -7.29 9.94 7.90
N LEU A 114 -6.78 9.49 6.77
CA LEU A 114 -5.79 10.23 5.97
C LEU A 114 -6.39 11.41 5.18
N LEU A 115 -7.73 11.57 5.15
CA LEU A 115 -8.36 12.76 4.55
C LEU A 115 -8.00 14.05 5.28
N THR A 116 -7.59 13.96 6.56
CA THR A 116 -7.15 15.12 7.34
C THR A 116 -5.66 15.44 7.17
N ALA A 117 -4.97 14.81 6.21
CA ALA A 117 -3.58 15.12 5.91
C ALA A 117 -3.40 16.60 5.53
N GLU A 118 -2.34 17.24 6.04
CA GLU A 118 -2.05 18.65 5.79
C GLU A 118 -1.59 18.88 4.33
N GLU A 119 -0.82 17.92 3.82
CA GLU A 119 -0.22 17.98 2.48
C GLU A 119 -1.25 17.69 1.39
N ASN A 120 -1.38 18.63 0.44
CA ASN A 120 -2.32 18.51 -0.68
C ASN A 120 -2.09 17.26 -1.53
N VAL A 121 -0.83 16.86 -1.69
CA VAL A 121 -0.44 15.71 -2.50
C VAL A 121 -0.88 14.40 -1.86
N GLU A 122 -0.90 14.32 -0.53
CA GLU A 122 -1.43 13.18 0.20
C GLU A 122 -2.94 13.12 0.08
N ARG A 123 -3.64 14.24 0.28
CA ARG A 123 -5.10 14.30 0.10
C ARG A 123 -5.54 13.90 -1.31
N ASP A 124 -4.84 14.36 -2.35
CA ASP A 124 -5.10 13.93 -3.73
C ASP A 124 -4.88 12.42 -3.92
N ALA A 125 -3.84 11.85 -3.29
CA ALA A 125 -3.60 10.41 -3.31
C ALA A 125 -4.72 9.63 -2.59
N VAL A 126 -5.20 10.12 -1.43
CA VAL A 126 -6.30 9.53 -0.67
C VAL A 126 -7.60 9.57 -1.48
N HIS A 127 -7.95 10.71 -2.08
CA HIS A 127 -9.13 10.82 -2.94
C HIS A 127 -9.08 9.84 -4.11
N LYS A 128 -7.93 9.74 -4.79
CA LYS A 128 -7.73 8.77 -5.89
C LYS A 128 -7.85 7.33 -5.41
N ALA A 129 -7.33 7.02 -4.22
CA ALA A 129 -7.42 5.69 -3.62
C ALA A 129 -8.87 5.32 -3.29
N LEU A 130 -9.63 6.21 -2.64
CA LEU A 130 -11.06 6.03 -2.35
C LEU A 130 -11.87 5.85 -3.64
N LEU A 131 -11.63 6.68 -4.66
CA LEU A 131 -12.27 6.53 -5.97
C LEU A 131 -11.95 5.18 -6.63
N SER A 132 -10.72 4.67 -6.46
CA SER A 132 -10.34 3.34 -6.93
C SER A 132 -11.14 2.24 -6.23
N LEU A 133 -11.28 2.32 -4.90
CA LEU A 133 -12.08 1.37 -4.12
C LEU A 133 -13.56 1.41 -4.49
N LEU A 134 -14.14 2.60 -4.65
CA LEU A 134 -15.53 2.79 -5.09
C LEU A 134 -15.80 2.12 -6.45
N ARG A 135 -14.82 2.15 -7.36
CA ARG A 135 -14.93 1.46 -8.66
C ARG A 135 -14.75 -0.04 -8.56
N GLN A 136 -13.92 -0.51 -7.64
CA GLN A 136 -13.66 -1.95 -7.44
C GLN A 136 -14.84 -2.65 -6.78
N ASP A 137 -15.49 -2.02 -5.80
CA ASP A 137 -16.55 -2.66 -5.02
C ASP A 137 -17.67 -1.69 -4.65
N VAL A 138 -18.51 -1.39 -5.63
CA VAL A 138 -19.72 -0.58 -5.45
C VAL A 138 -20.62 -1.21 -4.38
N LYS A 139 -20.70 -2.54 -4.27
CA LYS A 139 -21.65 -3.23 -3.37
C LYS A 139 -21.15 -3.38 -1.93
N GLY A 140 -19.86 -3.66 -1.75
CA GLY A 140 -19.23 -3.80 -0.43
C GLY A 140 -19.20 -2.48 0.35
N ILE A 141 -18.95 -1.36 -0.33
CA ILE A 141 -18.90 -0.03 0.32
C ILE A 141 -20.28 0.45 0.76
N PHE A 142 -21.37 0.16 0.02
CA PHE A 142 -22.72 0.49 0.49
C PHE A 142 -23.16 -0.30 1.73
N SER A 143 -22.53 -1.45 2.00
CA SER A 143 -22.83 -2.28 3.17
C SER A 143 -22.04 -1.84 4.41
N LEU A 144 -20.93 -1.12 4.24
CA LEU A 144 -20.17 -0.51 5.31
C LEU A 144 -20.82 0.83 5.69
N ASN A 145 -21.55 0.83 6.82
CA ASN A 145 -22.25 1.95 7.46
C ASN A 145 -21.91 3.35 6.88
N CYS A 146 -22.83 3.83 6.04
CA CYS A 146 -22.79 5.06 5.26
C CYS A 146 -22.59 6.36 6.08
N GLU A 147 -22.58 6.31 7.41
CA GLU A 147 -22.53 7.51 8.26
C GLU A 147 -21.17 8.23 8.22
N ARG A 148 -20.04 7.52 8.04
CA ARG A 148 -18.71 8.16 7.97
C ARG A 148 -18.29 8.59 6.57
N LEU A 149 -18.61 7.83 5.53
CA LEU A 149 -18.23 8.17 4.16
C LEU A 149 -19.13 9.26 3.56
N SER A 150 -20.40 9.32 3.95
CA SER A 150 -21.34 10.31 3.41
C SER A 150 -20.94 11.74 3.81
N ILE A 151 -20.47 11.97 5.04
CA ILE A 151 -20.08 13.30 5.51
C ILE A 151 -18.87 13.86 4.76
N HIS A 152 -17.88 13.03 4.40
CA HIS A 152 -16.69 13.50 3.68
C HIS A 152 -16.84 13.42 2.16
N THR A 153 -17.55 12.44 1.61
CA THR A 153 -17.74 12.32 0.16
C THR A 153 -18.72 13.37 -0.38
N TYR A 154 -19.74 13.77 0.39
CA TYR A 154 -20.60 14.90 -0.01
C TYR A 154 -19.88 16.26 0.04
N CYS A 155 -18.87 16.44 0.89
CA CYS A 155 -18.01 17.64 0.86
C CYS A 155 -16.99 17.65 -0.29
N ILE A 156 -16.83 16.54 -1.03
CA ILE A 156 -15.90 16.44 -2.18
C ILE A 156 -16.63 16.72 -3.51
N LEU A 157 -17.96 16.76 -3.51
CA LEU A 157 -18.80 17.01 -4.71
C LEU A 157 -19.39 18.43 -4.80
N PHE A 158 -19.00 19.35 -3.89
CA PHE A 158 -19.29 20.78 -3.93
C PHE A 158 -18.05 21.58 -3.52
#